data_AF-A0A7J9R5C7-F1
#
_entry.id   AF-A0A7J9R5C7-F1
#
_cell.length_a   1.000
_cell.length_b   1.000
_cell.length_c   1.000
_cell.angle_alpha   90.00
_cell.angle_beta   90.00
_cell.angle_gamma   90.00
#
_symmetry.space_group_name_H-M   'P 1'
#
loop_
_entity.id
_entity.type
_entity.pdbx_description
1 polymer ?
#
loop_
_entity_poly.entity_id
_entity_poly.type
_entity_poly.pdbx_seq_one_letter_code
_entity_poly.pdbx_strand_id
1 'polypeptide(L)'
;MSADKPQSLKIDMIEKMAALITAAFGLVAALAWNDLIKTIFTELFGTAAAIGAMVIYAIIVTIIAVILTITVARAASRAKSIIHKQHFKCELCPFETKIESTFIEHQIKDHAASPDKFLMK
;
A
#
# COMPACT_ATOMS: atom_id res chain seq x y z
N MET A 1 -1.13 -16.30 32.83
CA MET A 1 0.06 -16.58 31.99
C MET A 1 -0.38 -17.46 30.83
N SER A 2 -1.03 -16.87 29.83
CA SER A 2 -1.53 -17.63 28.68
C SER A 2 -0.34 -18.04 27.82
N ALA A 3 -0.20 -19.35 27.60
CA ALA A 3 0.75 -19.90 26.65
C ALA A 3 0.45 -19.32 25.25
N ASP A 4 1.29 -18.39 24.81
CA ASP A 4 1.32 -17.87 23.45
C ASP A 4 1.79 -18.99 22.50
N LYS A 5 1.03 -19.22 21.43
CA LYS A 5 1.08 -20.42 20.59
C LYS A 5 2.24 -20.37 19.58
N PRO A 6 2.91 -21.49 19.27
CA PRO A 6 3.95 -21.60 18.22
C PRO A 6 3.46 -21.32 16.77
N GLN A 7 2.22 -20.84 16.60
CA GLN A 7 1.59 -20.57 15.31
C GLN A 7 1.87 -19.13 14.81
N SER A 8 2.07 -18.16 15.71
CA SER A 8 2.42 -16.77 15.34
C SER A 8 3.76 -16.68 14.62
N LEU A 9 4.80 -17.33 15.17
CA LEU A 9 6.14 -17.33 14.60
C LEU A 9 6.19 -17.88 13.17
N LYS A 10 5.42 -18.92 12.87
CA LYS A 10 5.38 -19.51 11.52
C LYS A 10 4.75 -18.56 10.50
N ILE A 11 3.69 -17.85 10.91
CA ILE A 11 3.02 -16.86 10.05
C ILE A 11 3.97 -15.69 9.78
N ASP A 12 4.61 -15.15 10.80
CA ASP A 12 5.58 -14.06 10.66
C ASP A 12 6.74 -14.44 9.74
N MET A 13 7.28 -15.66 9.89
CA MET A 13 8.35 -16.16 9.00
C MET A 13 7.89 -16.26 7.55
N ILE A 14 6.68 -16.78 7.30
CA ILE A 14 6.12 -16.87 5.94
C ILE A 14 5.90 -15.47 5.35
N GLU A 15 5.42 -14.51 6.13
CA GLU A 15 5.24 -13.12 5.68
C GLU A 15 6.57 -12.46 5.30
N LYS A 16 7.62 -12.62 6.14
CA LYS A 16 8.94 -12.08 5.83
C LYS A 16 9.55 -12.75 4.60
N MET A 17 9.42 -14.07 4.47
CA MET A 17 9.87 -14.79 3.28
C MET A 17 9.14 -14.32 2.03
N ALA A 18 7.81 -14.17 2.09
CA ALA A 18 7.01 -13.65 0.99
C ALA A 18 7.49 -12.25 0.58
N ALA A 19 7.70 -11.34 1.54
CA ALA A 19 8.20 -9.99 1.27
C ALA A 19 9.59 -10.00 0.60
N LEU A 20 10.52 -10.83 1.08
CA LEU A 20 11.86 -10.98 0.49
C LEU A 20 11.79 -11.53 -0.93
N ILE A 21 10.96 -12.56 -1.16
CA ILE A 21 10.75 -13.16 -2.48
C ILE A 21 10.13 -12.14 -3.44
N THR A 22 9.09 -11.42 -3.02
CA THR A 22 8.47 -10.36 -3.83
C THR A 22 9.47 -9.26 -4.17
N ALA A 23 10.32 -8.84 -3.23
CA ALA A 23 11.35 -7.85 -3.49
C ALA A 23 12.40 -8.35 -4.49
N ALA A 24 12.88 -9.59 -4.33
CA ALA A 24 13.84 -10.20 -5.24
C ALA A 24 13.28 -10.33 -6.67
N PHE A 25 12.04 -10.83 -6.81
CA PHE A 25 11.38 -10.91 -8.11
C PHE A 25 11.06 -9.53 -8.69
N GLY A 26 10.73 -8.55 -7.85
CA GLY A 26 10.56 -7.16 -8.29
C GLY A 26 11.83 -6.59 -8.93
N LEU A 27 12.99 -6.87 -8.34
CA LEU A 27 14.28 -6.47 -8.90
C LEU A 27 14.57 -7.19 -10.23
N VAL A 28 14.39 -8.51 -10.29
CA VAL A 28 14.59 -9.29 -11.51
C VAL A 28 13.66 -8.81 -12.63
N ALA A 29 12.39 -8.56 -12.32
CA ALA A 29 11.42 -8.03 -13.27
C ALA A 29 11.84 -6.65 -13.79
N ALA A 30 12.28 -5.74 -12.91
CA ALA A 30 12.74 -4.41 -13.33
C ALA A 30 13.92 -4.49 -14.32
N LEU A 31 14.88 -5.39 -14.08
CA LEU A 31 16.03 -5.61 -14.96
C LEU A 31 15.60 -6.22 -16.30
N ALA A 32 14.77 -7.27 -16.27
CA ALA A 32 14.30 -7.94 -17.49
C ALA A 32 13.49 -7.00 -18.40
N TRP A 33 12.64 -6.15 -17.83
CA TRP A 33 11.87 -5.17 -18.60
C TRP A 33 12.73 -4.07 -19.21
N ASN A 34 13.78 -3.62 -18.50
CA ASN A 34 14.76 -2.68 -19.06
C ASN A 34 15.43 -3.25 -20.32
N ASP A 35 15.90 -4.49 -20.24
CA ASP A 35 16.62 -5.14 -21.33
C ASP A 35 15.69 -5.49 -22.50
N LEU A 36 14.47 -5.98 -22.21
CA LEU A 36 13.44 -6.25 -23.20
C LEU A 36 13.13 -5.02 -24.06
N ILE A 37 12.88 -3.87 -23.42
CA ILE A 37 12.58 -2.63 -24.14
C ILE A 37 13.78 -2.25 -25.02
N LYS A 38 15.01 -2.28 -24.50
CA LYS A 38 16.22 -1.95 -25.28
C LYS A 38 16.40 -2.84 -26.51
N THR A 39 16.15 -4.14 -26.38
CA THR A 39 16.24 -5.09 -27.50
C THR A 39 15.20 -4.78 -28.57
N ILE A 40 13.93 -4.58 -28.18
CA ILE A 40 12.85 -4.20 -29.11
C ILE A 40 13.20 -2.91 -29.84
N PHE A 41 13.73 -1.91 -29.12
CA PHE A 41 14.17 -0.65 -29.74
C PHE A 41 15.30 -0.85 -30.74
N THR A 42 16.27 -1.70 -30.42
CA THR A 42 17.40 -1.98 -31.29
C THR A 42 16.95 -2.71 -32.56
N GLU A 43 16.02 -3.66 -32.44
CA GLU A 43 15.46 -4.38 -33.58
C GLU A 43 14.61 -3.48 -34.50
N LEU A 44 13.85 -2.54 -33.93
CA LEU A 44 12.98 -1.66 -34.71
C LEU A 44 13.71 -0.47 -35.36
N PHE A 45 14.73 0.10 -34.69
CA PHE A 45 15.37 1.36 -35.12
C PHE A 45 16.84 1.21 -35.54
N GLY A 46 17.46 0.04 -35.37
CA GLY A 46 18.85 -0.23 -35.71
C GLY A 46 19.88 0.44 -34.80
N THR A 47 21.17 0.17 -35.03
CA THR A 47 22.29 0.60 -34.18
C THR A 47 22.77 2.03 -34.43
N ALA A 48 22.61 2.54 -35.67
CA ALA A 48 23.09 3.88 -36.07
C ALA A 48 22.26 5.03 -35.48
N ALA A 49 21.07 4.75 -34.95
CA ALA A 49 20.21 5.72 -34.29
C ALA A 49 20.52 5.90 -32.80
N ALA A 50 21.69 5.48 -32.29
CA ALA A 50 21.99 5.33 -30.87
C ALA A 50 21.52 6.51 -29.97
N ILE A 51 21.73 7.76 -30.38
CA ILE A 51 21.29 8.92 -29.59
C ILE A 51 19.77 9.15 -29.74
N GLY A 52 19.23 9.12 -30.96
CA GLY A 52 17.79 9.32 -31.20
C GLY A 52 16.93 8.23 -30.56
N ALA A 53 17.37 6.97 -30.67
CA ALA A 53 16.75 5.81 -30.05
C ALA A 53 16.77 5.88 -28.52
N MET A 54 17.88 6.35 -27.91
CA MET A 54 17.96 6.56 -26.46
C MET A 54 17.01 7.65 -25.96
N VAL A 55 16.85 8.74 -26.71
CA VAL A 55 15.90 9.81 -26.38
C VAL A 55 14.46 9.31 -26.45
N ILE A 56 14.09 8.58 -27.51
CA ILE A 56 12.75 8.01 -27.67
C ILE A 56 12.47 6.98 -26.56
N TYR A 57 13.45 6.13 -26.24
CA TYR A 57 13.38 5.19 -25.11
C TYR A 57 13.06 5.91 -23.80
N ALA A 58 13.81 6.97 -23.47
CA ALA A 58 13.62 7.71 -22.22
C ALA A 58 12.23 8.35 -22.11
N ILE A 59 11.73 8.92 -23.21
CA ILE A 59 10.38 9.51 -23.26
C ILE A 59 9.32 8.44 -23.01
N ILE A 60 9.41 7.30 -23.68
CA ILE A 60 8.42 6.22 -23.56
C ILE A 60 8.41 5.62 -22.16
N VAL A 61 9.58 5.34 -21.58
CA VAL A 61 9.69 4.84 -20.21
C VAL A 61 9.10 5.84 -19.21
N THR A 62 9.32 7.14 -19.42
CA THR A 62 8.75 8.19 -18.56
C THR A 62 7.23 8.24 -18.64
N ILE A 63 6.66 8.16 -19.85
CA ILE A 63 5.20 8.13 -20.06
C ILE A 63 4.59 6.92 -19.34
N ILE A 64 5.18 5.74 -19.52
CA ILE A 64 4.73 4.50 -18.86
C ILE A 64 4.81 4.65 -17.34
N ALA A 65 5.93 5.18 -16.81
CA ALA A 65 6.12 5.38 -15.37
C ALA A 65 5.08 6.32 -14.76
N VAL A 66 4.77 7.43 -15.45
CA VAL A 66 3.72 8.38 -15.02
C VAL A 66 2.35 7.71 -15.00
N ILE A 67 1.99 6.97 -16.06
CA ILE A 67 0.71 6.25 -16.13
C ILE A 67 0.61 5.25 -14.96
N LEU A 68 1.65 4.43 -14.74
CA LEU A 68 1.67 3.44 -13.66
C LEU A 68 1.59 4.11 -12.28
N THR A 69 2.28 5.23 -12.07
CA THR A 69 2.24 5.94 -10.79
C THR A 69 0.84 6.51 -10.52
N ILE A 70 0.18 7.06 -11.54
CA ILE A 70 -1.20 7.57 -11.42
C ILE A 70 -2.20 6.43 -11.15
N THR A 71 -2.06 5.28 -11.81
CA THR A 71 -2.97 4.14 -11.60
C THR A 71 -2.82 3.56 -10.20
N VAL A 72 -1.58 3.41 -9.70
CA VAL A 72 -1.31 2.98 -8.32
C VAL A 72 -1.86 3.99 -7.31
N ALA A 73 -1.63 5.30 -7.52
CA ALA A 73 -2.17 6.34 -6.64
C ALA A 73 -3.70 6.31 -6.56
N ARG A 74 -4.38 6.12 -7.70
CA ARG A 74 -5.85 5.97 -7.76
C ARG A 74 -6.35 4.68 -7.13
N ALA A 75 -5.62 3.58 -7.29
CA ALA A 75 -5.96 2.30 -6.65
C ALA A 75 -5.84 2.41 -5.12
N ALA A 76 -4.76 3.02 -4.64
CA ALA A 76 -4.54 3.27 -3.21
C ALA A 76 -5.62 4.18 -2.61
N SER A 77 -6.02 5.26 -3.30
CA SER A 77 -7.08 6.14 -2.82
C SER A 77 -8.45 5.43 -2.74
N ARG A 78 -8.76 4.55 -3.70
CA ARG A 78 -9.96 3.73 -3.67
C ARG A 78 -9.93 2.70 -2.55
N ALA A 79 -8.80 2.00 -2.36
CA ALA A 79 -8.63 1.04 -1.27
C ALA A 79 -8.79 1.71 0.10
N LYS A 80 -8.25 2.93 0.30
CA LYS A 80 -8.42 3.68 1.54
C LYS A 80 -9.89 3.97 1.87
N SER A 81 -10.72 4.26 0.86
CA SER A 81 -12.16 4.47 1.05
C SER A 81 -12.94 3.19 1.44
N ILE A 82 -12.40 2.01 1.13
CA ILE A 82 -13.04 0.71 1.41
C ILE A 82 -12.59 0.16 2.77
N ILE A 83 -11.32 0.37 3.15
CA ILE A 83 -10.70 -0.21 4.36
C ILE A 83 -11.11 0.55 5.64
N HIS A 84 -11.54 1.81 5.55
CA HIS A 84 -11.96 2.61 6.73
C HIS A 84 -13.35 2.30 7.29
N LYS A 85 -13.93 1.12 7.05
CA LYS A 85 -15.10 0.65 7.81
C LYS A 85 -14.67 0.14 9.20
N GLN A 86 -14.10 1.02 10.01
CA GLN A 86 -13.93 0.73 11.43
C GLN A 86 -15.27 1.00 12.11
N HIS A 87 -15.88 -0.05 12.65
CA HIS A 87 -17.03 0.10 13.52
C HIS A 87 -16.53 0.61 14.88
N PHE A 88 -16.72 1.90 15.12
CA PHE A 88 -16.46 2.50 16.42
C PHE A 88 -17.71 2.31 17.27
N LYS A 89 -17.57 1.55 18.35
CA LYS A 89 -18.64 1.30 19.32
C LYS A 89 -18.37 2.11 20.58
N CYS A 90 -19.36 2.84 21.08
CA CYS A 90 -19.28 3.47 22.39
C CYS A 90 -19.39 2.40 23.48
N GLU A 91 -18.54 2.46 24.51
CA GLU A 91 -18.59 1.53 25.64
C GLU A 91 -19.66 1.91 26.67
N LEU A 92 -20.10 3.17 26.66
CA LEU A 92 -21.00 3.73 27.69
C LEU A 92 -22.48 3.62 27.30
N CYS A 93 -22.78 3.53 26.01
CA CYS A 93 -24.15 3.57 25.50
C CYS A 93 -24.29 2.74 24.20
N PRO A 94 -25.51 2.48 23.70
CA PRO A 94 -25.72 1.64 22.51
C PRO A 94 -25.37 2.35 21.18
N PHE A 95 -24.57 3.42 21.21
CA PHE A 95 -24.16 4.16 20.03
C PHE A 95 -23.05 3.43 19.26
N GLU A 96 -23.24 3.28 17.95
CA GLU A 96 -22.25 2.73 17.03
C GLU A 96 -22.20 3.56 15.75
N THR A 97 -20.99 3.77 15.23
CA THR A 97 -20.79 4.50 13.97
C THR A 97 -19.61 3.94 13.20
N LYS A 98 -19.63 4.15 11.88
CA LYS A 98 -18.54 3.77 10.97
C LYS A 98 -17.56 4.92 10.70
N ILE A 99 -17.78 6.08 11.33
CA ILE A 99 -17.08 7.34 11.06
C ILE A 99 -16.45 7.83 12.37
N GLU A 100 -15.12 7.88 12.40
CA GLU A 100 -14.33 8.28 13.58
C GLU A 100 -14.71 9.68 14.08
N SER A 101 -14.90 10.65 13.19
CA SER A 101 -15.24 12.02 13.57
C SER A 101 -16.57 12.11 14.33
N THR A 102 -17.58 11.34 13.92
CA THR A 102 -18.88 11.27 14.60
C THR A 102 -18.76 10.56 15.96
N PHE A 103 -17.86 9.58 16.08
CA PHE A 103 -17.58 8.92 17.36
C PHE A 103 -16.91 9.85 18.36
N ILE A 104 -15.88 10.60 17.93
CA ILE A 104 -15.19 11.59 18.76
C ILE A 104 -16.16 12.71 19.19
N GLU A 105 -17.00 13.20 18.28
CA GLU A 105 -17.99 14.24 18.60
C GLU A 105 -19.03 13.77 19.62
N HIS A 106 -19.55 12.54 19.47
CA HIS A 106 -20.44 11.91 20.45
C HIS A 106 -19.75 11.75 21.81
N GLN A 107 -18.52 11.21 21.84
CA GLN A 107 -17.78 11.07 23.09
C GLN A 107 -17.55 12.42 23.77
N ILE A 108 -17.25 13.49 23.02
CA ILE A 108 -17.02 14.80 23.62
C ILE A 108 -18.32 15.42 24.12
N LYS A 109 -19.41 15.39 23.33
CA LYS A 109 -20.66 16.05 23.72
C LYS A 109 -21.42 15.29 24.80
N ASP A 110 -21.46 13.97 24.68
CA ASP A 110 -22.29 13.13 25.54
C ASP A 110 -21.50 12.50 26.70
N HIS A 111 -20.17 12.42 26.57
CA HIS A 111 -19.31 11.69 27.52
C HIS A 111 -18.00 12.40 27.94
N ALA A 112 -17.74 13.67 27.55
CA ALA A 112 -16.50 14.39 27.95
C ALA A 112 -16.38 14.67 29.45
N ALA A 113 -17.38 14.31 30.25
CA ALA A 113 -17.38 14.51 31.70
C ALA A 113 -16.89 13.27 32.49
N SER A 114 -15.94 12.47 31.97
CA SER A 114 -15.23 11.50 32.81
C SER A 114 -13.75 11.30 32.40
N PRO A 115 -12.85 12.17 32.88
CA PRO A 115 -11.40 11.98 32.75
C PRO A 115 -10.84 10.86 33.65
N ASP A 116 -11.68 10.21 34.45
CA ASP A 116 -11.32 9.38 35.58
C ASP A 116 -11.48 7.87 35.33
N LYS A 117 -12.15 7.44 34.25
CA LYS A 117 -12.31 6.00 33.94
C LYS A 117 -11.24 5.41 33.02
N PHE A 118 -10.42 6.24 32.36
CA PHE A 118 -9.31 5.79 31.51
C PHE A 118 -8.06 5.32 32.30
N LEU A 119 -8.02 5.50 33.62
CA LEU A 119 -6.86 5.16 34.46
C LEU A 119 -7.12 4.06 35.50
N MET A 120 -8.26 3.37 35.44
CA MET A 120 -8.53 2.22 36.31
C MET A 120 -9.16 1.08 35.51
N LYS A 121 -8.32 0.29 34.81
CA LYS A 121 -8.29 -1.19 34.85
C LYS A 121 -7.28 -1.75 33.85
#